data_AF-A0A952E381-F1
#
_entry.id   AF-A0A952E381-F1
#
_cell.length_a   1.000
_cell.length_b   1.000
_cell.length_c   1.000
_cell.angle_alpha   90.00
_cell.angle_beta   90.00
_cell.angle_gamma   90.00
#
_symmetry.space_group_name_H-M   'P 1'
#
loop_
_entity.id
_entity.type
_entity.pdbx_description
1 polymer ?
#
loop_
_entity_poly.entity_id
_entity_poly.type
_entity_poly.pdbx_seq_one_letter_code
_entity_poly.pdbx_strand_id
1 'polypeptide(L)'
;HGREKKRVAIFGLLGASVVNVFPIAMRLLGSFPDNGTEALFYIMVGLAFFETVLYLVYDVSWRSMTADITEQLELETGRRNEGVISSTMTFASKCAYALGTMIAGTLLALIAFPTETAVGEVPADTLFDLGLVYGPLVLVIWLGACYAISRYNISREHHSQTVARLEEG
;
A
#
# COMPACT_ATOMS: atom_id res chain seq x y z
N HIS A 1 -5.91 -3.82 22.20
CA HIS A 1 -6.04 -2.67 21.30
C HIS A 1 -5.08 -2.72 20.08
N GLY A 2 -3.76 -2.95 20.22
CA GLY A 2 -2.84 -2.96 19.06
C GLY A 2 -3.07 -4.05 17.98
N ARG A 3 -3.58 -5.24 18.37
CA ARG A 3 -3.91 -6.33 17.41
C ARG A 3 -5.03 -5.97 16.42
N GLU A 4 -5.99 -5.15 16.84
CA GLU A 4 -7.09 -4.71 15.96
C GLU A 4 -6.59 -3.70 14.94
N LYS A 5 -5.81 -2.69 15.36
CA LYS A 5 -5.18 -1.72 14.44
C LYS A 5 -4.35 -2.41 13.36
N LYS A 6 -3.54 -3.43 13.73
CA LYS A 6 -2.76 -4.23 12.78
C LYS A 6 -3.64 -5.00 11.78
N ARG A 7 -4.70 -5.64 12.25
CA ARG A 7 -5.63 -6.39 11.37
C ARG A 7 -6.37 -5.44 10.43
N VAL A 8 -6.82 -4.29 10.93
CA VAL A 8 -7.49 -3.25 10.13
C VAL A 8 -6.54 -2.66 9.08
N ALA A 9 -5.28 -2.38 9.44
CA ALA A 9 -4.26 -1.92 8.52
C ALA A 9 -3.97 -2.95 7.42
N ILE A 10 -3.76 -4.22 7.77
CA ILE A 10 -3.53 -5.30 6.78
C ILE A 10 -4.75 -5.48 5.87
N PHE A 11 -5.96 -5.45 6.44
CA PHE A 11 -7.19 -5.63 5.67
C PHE A 11 -7.44 -4.45 4.72
N GLY A 12 -7.26 -3.20 5.17
CA GLY A 12 -7.38 -2.01 4.34
C GLY A 12 -6.35 -1.99 3.22
N LEU A 13 -5.10 -2.34 3.53
CA LEU A 13 -4.02 -2.46 2.56
C LEU A 13 -4.37 -3.53 1.51
N LEU A 14 -4.57 -4.79 1.92
CA LEU A 14 -4.90 -5.88 1.00
C LEU A 14 -6.19 -5.62 0.20
N GLY A 15 -7.19 -5.02 0.83
CA GLY A 15 -8.43 -4.64 0.15
C GLY A 15 -8.18 -3.63 -0.97
N ALA A 16 -7.48 -2.53 -0.69
CA ALA A 16 -7.12 -1.52 -1.69
C ALA A 16 -6.31 -2.14 -2.83
N SER A 17 -5.38 -3.04 -2.48
CA SER A 17 -4.59 -3.84 -3.42
C SER A 17 -5.43 -4.58 -4.45
N VAL A 18 -6.42 -5.33 -3.95
CA VAL A 18 -7.27 -6.19 -4.78
C VAL A 18 -8.12 -5.32 -5.68
N VAL A 19 -8.68 -4.22 -5.16
CA VAL A 19 -9.47 -3.27 -5.95
C VAL A 19 -8.64 -2.62 -7.06
N ASN A 20 -7.36 -2.33 -6.81
CA ASN A 20 -6.44 -1.77 -7.80
C ASN A 20 -6.11 -2.76 -8.94
N VAL A 21 -5.85 -4.04 -8.60
CA VAL A 21 -5.48 -5.09 -9.59
C VAL A 21 -6.71 -5.65 -10.32
N PHE A 22 -7.88 -5.61 -9.69
CA PHE A 22 -9.15 -6.12 -10.25
C PHE A 22 -9.45 -5.66 -11.69
N PRO A 23 -9.41 -4.36 -12.03
CA PRO A 23 -9.70 -3.90 -13.38
C PRO A 23 -8.65 -4.37 -14.41
N ILE A 24 -7.38 -4.44 -14.01
CA ILE A 24 -6.29 -4.94 -14.87
C ILE A 24 -6.52 -6.43 -15.17
N ALA A 25 -6.87 -7.22 -14.16
CA ALA A 25 -7.17 -8.64 -14.30
C ALA A 25 -8.41 -8.88 -15.19
N MET A 26 -9.50 -8.13 -14.98
CA MET A 26 -10.70 -8.24 -15.82
C MET A 26 -10.43 -7.83 -17.27
N ARG A 27 -9.51 -6.89 -17.49
CA ARG A 27 -9.07 -6.49 -18.83
C ARG A 27 -8.25 -7.56 -19.53
N LEU A 28 -7.34 -8.23 -18.81
CA LEU A 28 -6.60 -9.37 -19.34
C LEU A 28 -7.51 -10.58 -19.65
N LEU A 29 -8.62 -10.74 -18.92
CA LEU A 29 -9.62 -11.79 -19.15
C LEU A 29 -10.62 -11.47 -20.28
N GLY A 30 -10.53 -10.30 -20.92
CA GLY A 30 -11.42 -9.90 -22.01
C GLY A 30 -12.85 -9.53 -21.61
N SER A 31 -13.14 -9.43 -20.30
CA SER A 31 -14.47 -9.07 -19.76
C SER A 31 -14.64 -7.57 -19.50
N PHE A 32 -13.69 -6.72 -19.93
CA PHE A 32 -13.79 -5.28 -19.71
C PHE A 32 -14.61 -4.58 -20.79
N PRO A 33 -15.40 -3.54 -20.44
CA PRO A 33 -16.12 -2.73 -21.43
C PRO A 33 -15.15 -2.06 -22.40
N ASP A 34 -15.60 -1.87 -23.64
CA ASP A 34 -14.81 -1.20 -24.68
C ASP A 34 -14.38 0.21 -24.26
N ASN A 35 -13.15 0.56 -24.65
CA ASN A 35 -12.58 1.89 -24.43
C ASN A 35 -13.48 2.96 -25.04
N GLY A 36 -13.97 3.89 -24.22
CA GLY A 36 -14.82 5.01 -24.67
C GLY A 36 -16.28 4.94 -24.24
N THR A 37 -16.71 3.88 -23.56
CA THR A 37 -18.09 3.77 -23.03
C THR A 37 -18.23 4.56 -21.71
N GLU A 38 -19.32 5.30 -21.51
CA GLU A 38 -19.61 6.00 -20.23
C GLU A 38 -19.63 5.03 -19.03
N ALA A 39 -20.07 3.79 -19.24
CA ALA A 39 -20.04 2.73 -18.23
C ALA A 39 -18.63 2.43 -17.71
N LEU A 40 -17.60 2.46 -18.57
CA LEU A 40 -16.21 2.25 -18.17
C LEU A 40 -15.77 3.32 -17.18
N PHE A 41 -16.12 4.58 -17.46
CA PHE A 41 -15.81 5.71 -16.60
C PHE A 41 -16.45 5.55 -15.22
N TYR A 42 -17.75 5.26 -15.15
CA TYR A 42 -18.45 5.09 -13.87
C TYR A 42 -17.92 3.90 -13.05
N ILE A 43 -17.59 2.78 -13.70
CA ILE A 43 -16.98 1.62 -13.04
C ILE A 43 -15.61 1.98 -12.46
N MET A 44 -14.77 2.68 -13.24
CA MET A 44 -13.44 3.09 -12.80
C MET A 44 -13.49 4.09 -11.66
N VAL A 45 -14.41 5.06 -11.72
CA VAL A 45 -14.66 6.02 -10.64
C VAL A 45 -15.12 5.30 -9.37
N GLY A 46 -16.04 4.34 -9.49
CA GLY A 46 -16.50 3.53 -8.36
C GLY A 46 -15.36 2.74 -7.72
N LEU A 47 -14.57 2.03 -8.53
CA LEU A 47 -13.41 1.27 -8.04
C LEU A 47 -12.37 2.18 -7.37
N ALA A 48 -12.03 3.32 -8.00
CA ALA A 48 -11.08 4.29 -7.43
C ALA A 48 -11.58 4.86 -6.10
N PHE A 49 -12.89 5.09 -5.97
CA PHE A 49 -13.50 5.53 -4.72
C PHE A 49 -13.31 4.48 -3.61
N PHE A 50 -13.68 3.22 -3.86
CA PHE A 50 -13.52 2.14 -2.88
C PHE A 50 -12.05 1.88 -2.52
N GLU A 51 -11.16 1.90 -3.51
CA GLU A 51 -9.71 1.81 -3.30
C GLU A 51 -9.22 2.91 -2.36
N THR A 52 -9.59 4.16 -2.63
CA THR A 52 -9.18 5.31 -1.82
C THR A 52 -9.69 5.18 -0.38
N VAL A 53 -10.94 4.75 -0.18
CA VAL A 53 -11.51 4.54 1.16
C VAL A 53 -10.72 3.47 1.94
N LEU A 54 -10.42 2.33 1.31
CA LEU A 54 -9.66 1.25 1.93
C LEU A 54 -8.21 1.68 2.25
N TYR A 55 -7.61 2.45 1.36
CA TYR A 55 -6.27 3.02 1.56
C TYR A 55 -6.25 4.02 2.73
N LEU A 56 -7.28 4.86 2.88
CA LEU A 56 -7.39 5.79 4.01
C LEU A 56 -7.53 5.06 5.35
N VAL A 57 -8.27 3.95 5.39
CA VAL A 57 -8.36 3.10 6.60
C VAL A 57 -6.99 2.57 7.01
N TYR A 58 -6.18 2.15 6.04
CA TYR A 58 -4.80 1.76 6.27
C TYR A 58 -3.94 2.94 6.77
N ASP A 59 -3.98 4.09 6.10
CA ASP A 59 -3.15 5.26 6.41
C ASP A 59 -3.41 5.79 7.83
N VAL A 60 -4.67 5.89 8.25
CA VAL A 60 -5.05 6.30 9.61
C VAL A 60 -4.53 5.30 10.65
N SER A 61 -4.69 4.00 10.38
CA SER A 61 -4.21 2.94 11.26
C SER A 61 -2.68 2.98 11.39
N TRP A 62 -1.98 3.21 10.28
CA TRP A 62 -0.52 3.33 10.23
C TRP A 62 0.00 4.52 11.03
N ARG A 63 -0.61 5.71 10.87
CA ARG A 63 -0.25 6.89 11.66
C ARG A 63 -0.47 6.67 13.15
N SER A 64 -1.57 6.03 13.54
CA SER A 64 -1.83 5.69 14.94
C SER A 64 -0.79 4.72 15.50
N MET A 65 -0.42 3.68 14.74
CA MET A 65 0.64 2.75 15.16
C MET A 65 2.01 3.44 15.32
N THR A 66 2.29 4.43 14.48
CA THR A 66 3.54 5.21 14.53
C THR A 66 3.59 6.13 15.76
N ALA A 67 2.45 6.71 16.12
CA ALA A 67 2.32 7.48 17.35
C ALA A 67 2.54 6.59 18.59
N ASP A 68 1.92 5.41 18.63
CA ASP A 68 2.10 4.43 19.72
C ASP A 68 3.59 4.05 19.91
N ILE A 69 4.37 3.93 18.83
CA ILE A 69 5.82 3.63 18.88
C ILE A 69 6.63 4.80 19.39
N THR A 70 6.26 6.00 18.97
CA THR A 70 6.94 7.22 19.38
C THR A 70 6.82 7.39 20.90
N GLU A 71 5.63 7.14 21.45
CA GLU A 71 5.36 7.16 22.89
C GLU A 71 6.15 6.06 23.63
N GLN A 72 6.22 4.84 23.08
CA GLN A 72 7.02 3.76 23.67
C GLN A 72 8.52 4.08 23.71
N LEU A 73 9.08 4.60 22.62
CA LEU A 73 10.49 5.01 22.59
C LEU A 73 10.78 6.12 23.61
N GLU A 74 9.84 7.04 23.82
CA GLU A 74 9.98 8.09 24.84
C GLU A 74 9.99 7.49 26.25
N LEU A 75 9.13 6.50 26.54
CA LEU A 75 9.11 5.79 27.82
C LEU A 75 10.40 5.00 28.09
N GLU A 76 10.94 4.30 27.09
CA GLU A 76 12.16 3.49 27.24
C GLU A 76 13.42 4.34 27.32
N THR A 77 13.51 5.41 26.53
CA THR A 77 14.73 6.22 26.42
C THR A 77 14.74 7.45 27.32
N GLY A 78 13.59 7.82 27.88
CA GLY A 78 13.40 9.06 28.65
C GLY A 78 13.62 10.35 27.85
N ARG A 79 13.73 10.24 26.51
CA ARG A 79 14.03 11.36 25.61
C ARG A 79 12.90 11.54 24.60
N ARG A 80 12.37 12.75 24.53
CA ARG A 80 11.35 13.13 23.56
C ARG A 80 11.96 13.26 22.17
N ASN A 81 11.82 12.22 21.35
CA ASN A 81 12.43 12.09 20.02
C ASN A 81 11.40 12.11 18.87
N GLU A 82 10.20 12.64 19.11
CA GLU A 82 9.09 12.66 18.13
C GLU A 82 9.52 13.15 16.74
N GLY A 83 10.29 14.25 16.67
CA GLY A 83 10.75 14.83 15.41
C GLY A 83 11.74 13.95 14.65
N VAL A 84 12.62 13.24 15.36
CA VAL A 84 13.61 12.33 14.75
C VAL A 84 12.94 11.08 14.20
N ILE A 85 11.97 10.53 14.94
CA ILE A 85 11.21 9.35 14.51
C ILE A 85 10.34 9.71 13.30
N SER A 86 9.60 10.81 13.38
CA SER A 86 8.75 11.30 12.29
C SER A 86 9.55 11.63 11.01
N SER A 87 10.72 12.27 11.15
CA SER A 87 11.59 12.57 10.00
C SER A 87 12.19 11.31 9.39
N THR A 88 12.65 10.35 10.20
CA THR A 88 13.18 9.05 9.72
C THR A 88 12.11 8.28 8.97
N MET A 89 10.90 8.22 9.51
CA MET A 89 9.75 7.56 8.89
C MET A 89 9.37 8.21 7.54
N THR A 90 9.30 9.54 7.53
CA THR A 90 8.98 10.30 6.31
C THR A 90 10.07 10.13 5.25
N PHE A 91 11.34 10.13 5.65
CA PHE A 91 12.47 9.89 4.77
C PHE A 91 12.41 8.48 4.17
N ALA A 92 12.21 7.45 4.99
CA ALA A 92 12.08 6.07 4.53
C ALA A 92 10.93 5.91 3.52
N SER A 93 9.75 6.50 3.81
CA SER A 93 8.62 6.49 2.89
C SER A 93 8.94 7.17 1.56
N LYS A 94 9.60 8.34 1.58
CA LYS A 94 10.03 9.04 0.35
C LYS A 94 11.01 8.20 -0.47
N CYS A 95 11.97 7.55 0.18
CA CYS A 95 12.90 6.64 -0.50
C CYS A 95 12.15 5.45 -1.13
N ALA A 96 11.19 4.87 -0.43
CA ALA A 96 10.38 3.78 -0.96
C ALA A 96 9.57 4.22 -2.20
N TYR A 97 8.93 5.40 -2.15
CA TYR A 97 8.22 5.96 -3.30
C TYR A 97 9.18 6.24 -4.48
N ALA A 98 10.33 6.86 -4.22
CA ALA A 98 11.31 7.15 -5.26
C ALA A 98 11.82 5.87 -5.94
N LEU A 99 12.14 4.83 -5.16
CA LEU A 99 12.55 3.54 -5.68
C LEU A 99 11.42 2.86 -6.48
N GLY A 100 10.19 2.89 -5.97
CA GLY A 100 9.03 2.34 -6.68
C GLY A 100 8.80 3.02 -8.03
N THR A 101 8.82 4.35 -8.05
CA THR A 101 8.68 5.14 -9.28
C THR A 101 9.83 4.90 -10.25
N MET A 102 11.06 4.80 -9.75
CA MET A 102 12.23 4.49 -10.58
C MET A 102 12.09 3.10 -11.23
N ILE A 103 11.74 2.08 -10.45
CA ILE A 103 11.51 0.70 -10.94
C ILE A 103 10.41 0.70 -12.01
N ALA A 104 9.28 1.35 -11.74
CA ALA A 104 8.17 1.46 -12.69
C ALA A 104 8.60 2.15 -14.00
N GLY A 105 9.34 3.26 -13.90
CA GLY A 105 9.87 3.96 -15.07
C GLY A 105 10.85 3.11 -15.88
N THR A 106 11.80 2.43 -15.23
CA THR A 106 12.70 1.50 -15.93
C THR A 106 11.95 0.35 -16.57
N LEU A 107 10.89 -0.16 -15.96
CA LEU A 107 10.09 -1.24 -16.51
C LEU A 107 9.38 -0.81 -17.79
N LEU A 108 8.76 0.37 -17.78
CA LEU A 108 8.11 0.96 -18.95
C LEU A 108 9.11 1.18 -20.10
N ALA A 109 10.32 1.62 -19.78
CA ALA A 109 11.39 1.77 -20.76
C ALA A 109 11.83 0.41 -21.35
N LEU A 110 11.91 -0.64 -20.53
CA LEU A 110 12.31 -1.99 -20.98
C LEU A 110 11.30 -2.62 -21.93
N ILE A 111 10.00 -2.43 -21.70
CA ILE A 111 8.94 -2.95 -22.60
C ILE A 111 8.67 -2.03 -23.80
N ALA A 112 9.47 -0.98 -23.99
CA ALA A 112 9.29 0.04 -25.03
C ALA A 112 7.85 0.58 -25.08
N PHE A 113 7.27 0.87 -23.90
CA PHE A 113 5.90 1.35 -23.82
C PHE A 113 5.75 2.67 -24.60
N PRO A 114 4.80 2.79 -25.53
CA PRO A 114 4.71 3.95 -26.40
C PRO A 114 4.24 5.17 -25.60
N THR A 115 5.13 6.15 -25.43
CA THR A 115 4.87 7.38 -24.67
C THR A 115 4.19 8.48 -25.49
N GLU A 116 4.17 8.35 -26.82
CA GLU A 116 3.63 9.36 -27.75
C GLU A 116 2.33 8.94 -28.46
N THR A 117 1.81 7.74 -28.20
CA THR A 117 0.50 7.30 -28.72
C THR A 117 -0.62 7.80 -27.82
N ALA A 118 -1.74 8.21 -28.41
CA ALA A 118 -2.96 8.49 -27.65
C ALA A 118 -3.33 7.25 -26.81
N VAL A 119 -3.84 7.44 -25.59
CA VAL A 119 -4.16 6.36 -24.63
C VAL A 119 -5.13 5.31 -25.22
N GLY A 120 -5.84 5.63 -26.30
CA GLY A 120 -6.71 4.72 -27.06
C GLY A 120 -6.08 4.00 -28.26
N GLU A 121 -4.85 4.34 -28.67
CA GLU A 121 -4.16 3.78 -29.85
C GLU A 121 -3.03 2.81 -29.48
N VAL A 122 -2.81 2.56 -28.19
CA VAL A 122 -1.81 1.60 -27.72
C VAL A 122 -2.20 0.19 -28.18
N PRO A 123 -1.32 -0.56 -28.87
CA PRO A 123 -1.59 -1.92 -29.31
C PRO A 123 -1.99 -2.84 -28.14
N ALA A 124 -2.96 -3.72 -28.39
CA ALA A 124 -3.47 -4.65 -27.38
C ALA A 124 -2.35 -5.58 -26.84
N ASP A 125 -1.40 -5.96 -27.68
CA ASP A 125 -0.24 -6.78 -27.29
C ASP A 125 0.66 -6.06 -26.28
N THR A 126 0.91 -4.76 -26.47
CA THR A 126 1.69 -3.95 -25.53
C THR A 126 0.98 -3.75 -24.20
N LEU A 127 -0.35 -3.61 -24.21
CA LEU A 127 -1.16 -3.57 -22.99
C LEU A 127 -1.13 -4.91 -22.24
N PHE A 128 -1.14 -6.02 -22.98
CA PHE A 128 -1.03 -7.37 -22.42
C PHE A 128 0.34 -7.60 -21.78
N ASP A 129 1.43 -7.25 -22.48
CA ASP A 129 2.79 -7.34 -21.95
C ASP A 129 2.99 -6.47 -20.72
N LEU A 130 2.43 -5.24 -20.72
CA LEU A 130 2.43 -4.38 -19.54
C LEU A 130 1.71 -5.07 -18.36
N GLY A 131 0.53 -5.63 -18.58
CA GLY A 131 -0.22 -6.35 -17.55
C GLY A 131 0.52 -7.58 -17.01
N LEU A 132 1.20 -8.33 -17.88
CA LEU A 132 1.96 -9.53 -17.54
C LEU A 132 3.17 -9.23 -16.66
N VAL A 133 3.81 -8.07 -16.84
CA VAL A 133 4.97 -7.66 -16.04
C VAL A 133 4.54 -6.89 -14.79
N TYR A 134 3.53 -6.03 -14.91
CA TYR A 134 2.98 -5.24 -13.80
C TYR A 134 2.38 -6.13 -12.71
N GLY A 135 1.58 -7.14 -13.09
CA GLY A 135 0.89 -8.03 -12.14
C GLY A 135 1.84 -8.72 -11.15
N PRO A 136 2.85 -9.48 -11.60
CA PRO A 136 3.84 -10.13 -10.74
C PRO A 136 4.66 -9.14 -9.91
N LEU A 137 5.08 -8.01 -10.49
CA LEU A 137 5.85 -7.00 -9.77
C LEU A 137 5.05 -6.45 -8.59
N VAL A 138 3.80 -6.08 -8.83
CA VAL A 138 2.88 -5.59 -7.81
C VAL A 138 2.68 -6.66 -6.75
N LEU A 139 2.38 -7.90 -7.12
CA LEU A 139 2.23 -9.02 -6.17
C LEU A 139 3.46 -9.20 -5.25
N VAL A 140 4.67 -9.14 -5.80
CA VAL A 140 5.91 -9.25 -4.99
C VAL A 140 6.03 -8.10 -4.00
N ILE A 141 5.72 -6.87 -4.41
CA ILE A 141 5.73 -5.69 -3.54
C ILE A 141 4.71 -5.84 -2.41
N TRP A 142 3.49 -6.30 -2.74
CA TRP A 142 2.43 -6.53 -1.75
C TRP A 142 2.77 -7.64 -0.76
N LEU A 143 3.33 -8.76 -1.22
CA LEU A 143 3.82 -9.83 -0.35
C LEU A 143 4.95 -9.33 0.56
N GLY A 144 5.86 -8.50 0.03
CA GLY A 144 6.90 -7.84 0.81
C GLY A 144 6.34 -6.92 1.89
N ALA A 145 5.34 -6.10 1.56
CA ALA A 145 4.66 -5.22 2.51
C ALA A 145 3.92 -6.02 3.61
N CYS A 146 3.19 -7.07 3.22
CA CYS A 146 2.54 -7.98 4.17
C CYS A 146 3.56 -8.65 5.09
N TYR A 147 4.70 -9.10 4.55
CA TYR A 147 5.76 -9.68 5.35
C TYR A 147 6.35 -8.66 6.34
N ALA A 148 6.66 -7.45 5.90
CA ALA A 148 7.17 -6.38 6.76
C ALA A 148 6.19 -6.04 7.89
N ILE A 149 4.90 -5.91 7.58
CA ILE A 149 3.85 -5.66 8.58
C ILE A 149 3.65 -6.89 9.48
N SER A 150 3.79 -8.11 8.97
CA SER A 150 3.70 -9.33 9.78
C SER A 150 4.79 -9.38 10.84
N ARG A 151 6.01 -8.95 10.50
CA ARG A 151 7.18 -8.84 11.39
C ARG A 151 7.08 -7.67 12.38
N TYR A 152 6.13 -6.75 12.19
CA TYR A 152 5.85 -5.67 13.12
C TYR A 152 5.35 -6.25 14.46
N ASN A 153 6.23 -6.20 15.47
CA ASN A 153 6.07 -6.91 16.75
C ASN A 153 5.82 -6.00 17.96
N ILE A 154 5.38 -4.76 17.73
CA ILE A 154 5.05 -3.79 18.80
C ILE A 154 3.82 -4.21 19.64
N SER A 155 3.05 -5.19 19.17
CA SER A 155 1.91 -5.73 19.93
C SER A 155 2.30 -6.57 21.17
N ARG A 156 3.56 -6.98 21.34
CA ARG A 156 3.99 -7.73 22.53
C ARG A 156 4.22 -6.83 23.74
N GLU A 157 4.83 -5.66 23.57
CA GLU A 157 5.18 -4.73 24.65
C GLU A 157 3.94 -4.17 25.37
N HIS A 158 2.90 -3.84 24.60
CA HIS A 158 1.68 -3.26 25.19
C HIS A 158 0.93 -4.27 26.09
N HIS A 159 1.11 -5.57 25.84
CA HIS A 159 0.53 -6.61 26.69
C HIS A 159 1.37 -6.83 27.96
N SER A 160 2.70 -6.84 27.86
CA SER A 160 3.58 -6.95 29.04
C SER A 160 3.45 -5.76 29.98
N GLN A 161 3.33 -4.54 29.44
CA GLN A 161 3.15 -3.33 30.26
C GLN A 161 1.75 -3.22 30.90
N THR A 162 0.70 -3.70 30.21
CA THR A 162 -0.66 -3.74 30.80
C THR A 162 -0.77 -4.80 31.89
N VAL A 163 -0.15 -5.96 31.71
CA VAL A 163 -0.14 -7.03 32.73
C VAL A 163 0.72 -6.62 33.93
N ALA A 164 1.90 -6.03 33.73
CA ALA A 164 2.75 -5.56 34.82
C ALA A 164 2.08 -4.47 35.68
N ARG A 165 1.36 -3.52 35.06
CA ARG A 165 0.60 -2.48 35.79
C ARG A 165 -0.62 -2.99 36.56
N LEU A 166 -1.12 -4.18 36.21
CA LEU A 166 -2.23 -4.83 36.93
C LEU A 166 -1.74 -5.78 38.03
N GLU A 167 -0.45 -6.13 38.05
CA GLU A 167 0.17 -6.92 39.13
C GLU A 167 0.78 -6.05 40.25
N GLU A 168 1.00 -4.76 39.99
CA GLU A 168 1.52 -3.79 40.96
C GLU A 168 0.43 -2.99 41.73
N GLY A 169 -0.85 -3.22 41.46
CA GLY A 169 -1.99 -2.55 42.13
C GLY A 169 -2.99 -3.55 42.71
#